data_AF-A0A7V2RU63-F1
#
_entry.id   AF-A0A7V2RU63-F1
#
_cell.length_a   1.000
_cell.length_b   1.000
_cell.length_c   1.000
_cell.angle_alpha   90.00
_cell.angle_beta   90.00
_cell.angle_gamma   90.00
#
_symmetry.space_group_name_H-M   'P 1'
#
loop_
_entity.id
_entity.type
_entity.pdbx_description
1 polymer ?
#
loop_
_entity_poly.entity_id
_entity_poly.type
_entity_poly.pdbx_seq_one_letter_code
_entity_poly.pdbx_strand_id
1 'polypeptide(L)'
;MKPVPGVSGLRGEVAALLLLALAAFVLLPWYAQEDGFFSFVWLTDGWIDDSDYAPGLFQALRHGRWWLWPLPFLLLPALAALSRRRPRKEAGRWLMAAGALTLAWLLFQGFAINHRGWAWSWLT
;
A
#
# COMPACT_ATOMS: atom_id res chain seq x y z
N MET A 1 4.09 41.38 10.75
CA MET A 1 3.82 40.00 11.21
C MET A 1 3.69 39.11 9.98
N LYS A 2 4.66 38.23 9.71
CA LYS A 2 4.54 37.23 8.62
C LYS A 2 3.46 36.22 9.05
N PRO A 3 2.52 35.84 8.17
CA PRO A 3 1.59 34.77 8.48
C PRO A 3 2.39 33.52 8.80
N VAL A 4 2.21 32.98 10.01
CA VAL A 4 2.68 31.65 10.39
C VAL A 4 2.08 30.69 9.35
N PRO A 5 2.87 29.87 8.63
CA PRO A 5 2.33 28.99 7.60
C PRO A 5 1.30 28.06 8.22
N GLY A 6 0.04 28.44 8.04
CA GLY A 6 -1.11 27.73 8.55
C GLY A 6 -1.26 26.42 7.80
N VAL A 7 -1.75 25.41 8.53
CA VAL A 7 -2.06 24.01 8.16
C VAL A 7 -3.11 23.89 7.04
N SER A 8 -2.91 24.64 5.96
CA SER A 8 -3.70 24.69 4.73
C SER A 8 -3.32 23.57 3.74
N GLY A 9 -2.21 22.87 4.00
CA GLY A 9 -1.66 21.81 3.17
C GLY A 9 -2.17 20.39 3.43
N LEU A 10 -2.83 20.10 4.57
CA LEU A 10 -3.11 18.72 5.02
C LEU A 10 -3.81 17.85 3.95
N ARG A 11 -4.74 18.41 3.19
CA ARG A 11 -5.43 17.66 2.13
C ARG A 11 -4.50 17.36 0.95
N GLY A 12 -3.66 18.33 0.55
CA GLY A 12 -2.66 18.12 -0.50
C GLY A 12 -1.62 17.09 -0.08
N GLU A 13 -1.15 17.16 1.17
CA GLU A 13 -0.20 16.22 1.75
C GLU A 13 -0.76 14.80 1.81
N VAL A 14 -1.98 14.62 2.33
CA VAL A 14 -2.63 13.31 2.39
C VAL A 14 -2.87 12.76 0.98
N ALA A 15 -3.29 13.59 0.03
CA ALA A 15 -3.44 13.16 -1.36
C ALA A 15 -2.10 12.73 -1.97
N ALA A 16 -1.02 13.48 -1.74
CA ALA A 16 0.32 13.14 -2.21
C ALA A 16 0.82 11.82 -1.60
N LEU A 17 0.59 11.59 -0.31
CA LEU A 17 0.93 10.34 0.36
C LEU A 17 0.14 9.15 -0.19
N LEU A 18 -1.14 9.32 -0.48
CA LEU A 18 -1.97 8.26 -1.09
C LEU A 18 -1.53 7.95 -2.52
N LEU A 19 -1.20 8.97 -3.31
CA LEU A 19 -0.65 8.79 -4.65
C LEU A 19 0.71 8.09 -4.61
N LEU A 20 1.57 8.45 -3.65
CA LEU A 20 2.86 7.81 -3.45
C LEU A 20 2.68 6.34 -3.05
N ALA A 21 1.77 6.03 -2.14
CA ALA A 21 1.46 4.66 -1.73
C ALA A 21 0.93 3.82 -2.90
N LEU A 22 0.04 4.39 -3.71
CA LEU A 22 -0.48 3.73 -4.91
C LEU A 22 0.62 3.52 -5.95
N ALA A 23 1.45 4.53 -6.20
CA ALA A 23 2.58 4.43 -7.11
C ALA A 23 3.56 3.33 -6.64
N ALA A 24 3.87 3.26 -5.35
CA ALA A 24 4.70 2.20 -4.81
C ALA A 24 4.09 0.81 -5.03
N PHE A 25 2.79 0.64 -4.79
CA PHE A 25 2.10 -0.63 -5.01
C PHE A 25 2.10 -1.08 -6.49
N VAL A 26 2.07 -0.13 -7.42
CA VAL A 26 2.00 -0.40 -8.87
C VAL A 26 3.40 -0.52 -9.49
N LEU A 27 4.41 0.15 -8.95
CA LEU A 27 5.72 0.29 -9.58
C LEU A 27 6.84 -0.51 -8.90
N LEU A 28 6.82 -0.62 -7.56
CA LEU A 28 7.91 -1.23 -6.82
C LEU A 28 7.70 -2.74 -6.63
N PRO A 29 8.79 -3.53 -6.63
CA PRO A 29 8.72 -4.95 -6.28
C PRO A 29 8.12 -5.11 -4.88
N TRP A 30 7.12 -5.97 -4.76
CA TRP A 30 6.36 -6.12 -3.51
C TRP A 30 7.03 -7.06 -2.50
N TYR A 31 7.81 -8.02 -3.00
CA TYR A 31 8.50 -9.02 -2.19
C TYR A 31 10.00 -8.71 -2.07
N ALA A 32 10.65 -9.40 -1.14
CA ALA A 32 12.08 -9.22 -0.90
C ALA A 32 12.88 -9.65 -2.14
N GLN A 33 13.71 -8.74 -2.63
CA GLN A 33 14.57 -8.94 -3.78
C GLN A 33 15.82 -9.74 -3.38
N GLU A 34 16.07 -10.89 -4.00
CA GLU A 34 17.26 -11.71 -3.73
C GLU A 34 18.56 -10.95 -4.02
N ASP A 35 18.61 -10.26 -5.17
CA ASP A 35 19.75 -9.42 -5.58
C ASP A 35 19.80 -8.04 -4.90
N GLY A 36 18.85 -7.74 -4.01
CA GLY A 36 18.70 -6.46 -3.34
C GLY A 36 18.05 -5.37 -4.20
N PHE A 37 17.31 -4.45 -3.57
CA PHE A 37 16.51 -3.42 -4.27
C PHE A 37 17.33 -2.48 -5.17
N PHE A 38 18.56 -2.14 -4.76
CA PHE A 38 19.43 -1.20 -5.48
C PHE A 38 20.26 -1.83 -6.61
N SER A 39 20.13 -3.13 -6.86
CA SER A 39 20.76 -3.77 -8.02
C SER A 39 20.08 -3.36 -9.34
N PHE A 40 18.82 -2.89 -9.26
CA PHE A 40 17.96 -2.56 -10.40
C PHE A 40 17.73 -3.72 -11.39
N VAL A 41 18.16 -4.94 -11.05
CA VAL A 41 17.96 -6.15 -11.86
C VAL A 41 16.47 -6.43 -12.05
N TRP A 42 15.64 -6.12 -11.04
CA TRP A 42 14.19 -6.22 -11.10
C TRP A 42 13.52 -5.39 -12.22
N LEU A 43 14.18 -4.36 -12.77
CA LEU A 43 13.68 -3.62 -13.95
C LEU A 43 13.99 -4.33 -15.26
N THR A 44 15.12 -5.02 -15.33
CA THR A 44 15.65 -5.62 -16.55
C THR A 44 15.28 -7.09 -16.70
N ASP A 45 15.11 -7.80 -15.59
CA ASP A 45 15.00 -9.26 -15.55
C ASP A 45 13.57 -9.75 -15.28
N GLY A 46 12.57 -8.98 -15.74
CA GLY A 46 11.16 -9.40 -15.68
C GLY A 46 10.30 -8.64 -14.67
N TRP A 47 10.28 -7.30 -14.74
CA TRP A 47 9.45 -6.42 -13.90
C TRP A 47 7.95 -6.78 -13.84
N ILE A 48 7.40 -7.46 -14.85
CA ILE A 48 5.96 -7.84 -14.89
C ILE A 48 5.80 -9.36 -14.84
N ASP A 49 6.63 -10.06 -15.60
CA ASP A 49 6.46 -11.48 -15.88
C ASP A 49 7.09 -12.37 -14.81
N ASP A 50 8.05 -11.87 -14.04
CA ASP A 50 8.68 -12.63 -12.96
C ASP A 50 7.94 -12.43 -11.62
N SER A 51 7.59 -13.52 -10.95
CA SER A 51 6.89 -13.49 -9.66
C SER A 51 7.74 -12.97 -8.51
N ASP A 52 9.05 -12.87 -8.67
CA ASP A 52 9.97 -12.38 -7.64
C ASP A 52 10.17 -10.87 -7.76
N TYR A 53 10.07 -10.33 -8.98
CA TYR A 53 10.30 -8.91 -9.28
C TYR A 53 9.02 -8.10 -9.50
N ALA A 54 7.88 -8.78 -9.70
CA ALA A 54 6.62 -8.11 -10.02
C ALA A 54 6.13 -7.16 -8.91
N PRO A 55 5.60 -5.98 -9.30
CA PRO A 55 4.91 -5.07 -8.40
C PRO A 55 3.63 -5.66 -7.81
N GLY A 56 3.20 -5.12 -6.67
CA GLY A 56 2.04 -5.61 -5.91
C GLY A 56 0.78 -5.77 -6.76
N LEU A 57 0.54 -4.89 -7.72
CA LEU A 57 -0.56 -5.02 -8.68
C LEU A 57 -0.42 -6.25 -9.59
N PHE A 58 0.74 -6.46 -10.20
CA PHE A 58 0.99 -7.60 -11.09
C PHE A 58 1.05 -8.91 -10.31
N GLN A 59 1.53 -8.88 -9.08
CA GLN A 59 1.45 -10.00 -8.15
C GLN A 59 0.00 -10.46 -7.92
N ALA A 60 -0.91 -9.50 -7.72
CA ALA A 60 -2.32 -9.78 -7.52
C ALA A 60 -3.03 -10.28 -8.79
N LEU A 61 -2.62 -9.77 -9.97
CA LEU A 61 -3.27 -10.03 -11.26
C LEU A 61 -2.74 -11.27 -11.99
N ARG A 62 -1.43 -11.49 -11.99
CA ARG A 62 -0.73 -12.48 -12.83
C ARG A 62 -0.23 -13.67 -12.02
N HIS A 63 0.25 -13.42 -10.81
CA HIS A 63 0.95 -14.42 -9.97
C HIS A 63 0.05 -15.09 -8.94
N GLY A 64 -1.27 -14.89 -9.05
CA GLY A 64 -2.26 -15.54 -8.19
C GLY A 64 -2.18 -15.10 -6.72
N ARG A 65 -1.55 -13.96 -6.41
CA ARG A 65 -1.40 -13.46 -5.03
C ARG A 65 -2.60 -12.60 -4.63
N TRP A 66 -3.78 -13.21 -4.62
CA TRP A 66 -5.07 -12.55 -4.41
C TRP A 66 -5.21 -11.85 -3.06
N TRP A 67 -4.43 -12.25 -2.06
CA TRP A 67 -4.34 -11.58 -0.76
C TRP A 67 -3.80 -10.15 -0.80
N LEU A 68 -3.28 -9.69 -1.94
CA LEU A 68 -2.86 -8.29 -2.14
C LEU A 68 -4.01 -7.37 -2.55
N TRP A 69 -5.14 -7.91 -3.02
CA TRP A 69 -6.31 -7.12 -3.40
C TRP A 69 -6.85 -6.22 -2.30
N PRO A 70 -6.86 -6.59 -1.00
CA PRO A 70 -7.35 -5.71 0.06
C PRO A 70 -6.56 -4.40 0.20
N LEU A 71 -5.28 -4.34 -0.19
CA LEU A 71 -4.43 -3.16 -0.04
C LEU A 71 -4.97 -1.90 -0.75
N PRO A 72 -5.30 -1.93 -2.06
CA PRO A 72 -5.93 -0.78 -2.71
C PRO A 72 -7.30 -0.42 -2.11
N PHE A 73 -8.06 -1.40 -1.61
CA PHE A 73 -9.34 -1.11 -0.93
C PHE A 73 -9.15 -0.44 0.43
N LEU A 74 -8.07 -0.72 1.13
CA LEU A 74 -7.72 -0.09 2.42
C LEU A 74 -7.32 1.38 2.27
N LEU A 75 -6.98 1.83 1.07
CA LEU A 75 -6.73 3.24 0.74
C LEU A 75 -8.02 4.03 0.48
N LEU A 76 -9.15 3.38 0.17
CA LEU A 76 -10.42 4.04 -0.13
C LEU A 76 -11.00 4.89 1.02
N PRO A 77 -10.96 4.46 2.30
CA PRO A 77 -11.44 5.28 3.41
C PRO A 77 -10.60 6.56 3.60
N ALA A 78 -9.30 6.51 3.27
CA ALA A 78 -8.44 7.68 3.30
C ALA A 78 -8.78 8.67 2.16
N LEU A 79 -9.15 8.16 0.97
CA LEU A 79 -9.71 8.98 -0.12
C LEU A 79 -11.08 9.57 0.27
N ALA A 80 -11.93 8.84 0.98
CA ALA A 80 -13.20 9.35 1.47
C ALA A 80 -13.02 10.48 2.50
N ALA A 81 -11.97 10.40 3.34
CA ALA A 81 -11.61 11.44 4.30
C ALA A 81 -11.15 12.76 3.62
N LEU A 82 -10.65 12.69 2.38
CA LEU A 82 -10.30 13.86 1.56
C LEU A 82 -11.52 14.62 1.01
N SER A 83 -12.74 14.08 1.13
CA SER A 83 -13.95 14.76 0.67
C SER A 83 -14.14 16.12 1.34
N ARG A 84 -14.40 17.15 0.52
CA ARG A 84 -14.59 18.55 1.00
C ARG A 84 -15.80 18.72 1.92
N ARG A 85 -16.73 17.76 1.93
CA ARG A 85 -17.99 17.84 2.69
C ARG A 85 -17.90 17.31 4.13
N ARG A 86 -16.77 16.72 4.54
CA ARG A 86 -16.63 16.09 5.87
C ARG A 86 -16.08 17.07 6.92
N PRO A 87 -16.66 17.10 8.14
CA PRO A 87 -16.09 17.81 9.28
C PRO A 87 -14.66 17.33 9.60
N ARG A 88 -13.77 18.24 10.01
CA ARG A 88 -12.34 17.93 10.24
C ARG A 88 -12.11 16.83 11.29
N LYS A 89 -12.96 16.76 12.32
CA LYS A 89 -12.92 15.69 13.34
C LYS A 89 -13.28 14.32 12.77
N GLU A 90 -14.25 14.23 11.88
CA GLU A 90 -14.62 12.98 11.22
C GLU A 90 -13.53 12.53 10.24
N ALA A 91 -13.01 13.44 9.43
CA ALA A 91 -11.91 13.14 8.50
C ALA A 91 -10.69 12.57 9.23
N GLY A 92 -10.33 13.13 10.40
CA GLY A 92 -9.25 12.60 11.23
C GLY A 92 -9.53 11.18 11.74
N ARG A 93 -10.76 10.89 12.20
CA ARG A 93 -11.16 9.53 12.63
C ARG A 93 -11.08 8.52 11.50
N TRP A 94 -11.55 8.88 10.30
CA TRP A 94 -11.45 8.03 9.12
C TRP A 94 -10.01 7.76 8.70
N LEU A 95 -9.14 8.77 8.76
CA LEU A 95 -7.71 8.60 8.48
C LEU A 95 -7.02 7.69 9.50
N MET A 96 -7.32 7.85 10.79
CA MET A 96 -6.79 6.97 11.84
C MET A 96 -7.29 5.53 11.67
N ALA A 97 -8.58 5.35 11.37
CA ALA A 97 -9.16 4.04 11.12
C ALA A 97 -8.54 3.37 9.88
N ALA A 98 -8.38 4.12 8.78
CA ALA A 98 -7.74 3.63 7.56
C ALA A 98 -6.30 3.19 7.81
N GLY A 99 -5.52 4.01 8.52
CA GLY A 99 -4.13 3.71 8.87
C GLY A 99 -4.02 2.48 9.79
N ALA A 100 -4.85 2.42 10.84
CA ALA A 100 -4.87 1.29 11.76
C ALA A 100 -5.28 -0.01 11.06
N LEU A 101 -6.28 0.05 10.18
CA LEU A 101 -6.73 -1.12 9.42
C LEU A 101 -5.69 -1.59 8.41
N THR A 102 -5.00 -0.65 7.74
CA THR A 102 -3.90 -0.98 6.82
C THR A 102 -2.73 -1.63 7.56
N LEU A 103 -2.34 -1.10 8.72
CA LEU A 103 -1.30 -1.69 9.56
C LEU A 103 -1.69 -3.08 10.07
N ALA A 104 -2.92 -3.24 10.56
CA ALA A 104 -3.43 -4.53 11.02
C ALA A 104 -3.43 -5.56 9.89
N TRP A 105 -3.82 -5.16 8.67
CA TRP A 105 -3.76 -6.02 7.49
C TRP A 105 -2.32 -6.38 7.13
N LEU A 106 -1.38 -5.44 7.17
CA LEU A 106 0.02 -5.69 6.84
C LEU A 106 0.66 -6.66 7.85
N LEU A 107 0.35 -6.51 9.13
CA LEU A 107 0.76 -7.45 10.17
C LEU A 107 0.16 -8.83 9.92
N PHE A 108 -1.15 -8.90 9.68
CA PHE A 108 -1.80 -10.17 9.36
C PHE A 108 -1.15 -10.83 8.14
N GLN A 109 -0.89 -10.07 7.08
CA GLN A 109 -0.25 -10.59 5.88
C GLN A 109 1.18 -11.09 6.18
N GLY A 110 1.98 -10.33 6.93
CA GLY A 110 3.36 -10.71 7.24
C GLY A 110 3.49 -11.94 8.16
N PHE A 111 2.50 -12.19 9.03
CA PHE A 111 2.51 -13.34 9.94
C PHE A 111 1.70 -14.55 9.44
N ALA A 112 0.62 -14.33 8.69
CA ALA A 112 -0.27 -15.38 8.24
C ALA A 112 -0.01 -15.84 6.79
N ILE A 113 0.67 -15.04 5.96
CA ILE A 113 0.91 -15.32 4.54
C ILE A 113 2.39 -15.25 4.24
N ASN A 114 2.98 -16.40 3.94
CA ASN A 114 4.36 -16.49 3.48
C ASN A 114 4.41 -16.44 1.94
N HIS A 115 5.59 -16.22 1.37
CA HIS A 115 5.83 -16.15 -0.09
C HIS A 115 5.32 -17.39 -0.90
N ARG A 116 5.02 -18.50 -0.20
CA ARG A 116 4.49 -19.76 -0.75
C ARG A 116 3.02 -20.06 -0.41
N GLY A 117 2.31 -19.19 0.31
CA GLY A 117 0.92 -19.41 0.73
C GLY A 117 0.70 -19.22 2.24
N TRP A 118 -0.34 -19.85 2.80
CA TRP A 118 -0.66 -19.73 4.23
C TRP A 118 0.50 -20.22 5.11
N ALA A 119 0.86 -19.42 6.10
CA ALA A 119 1.90 -19.76 7.07
C ALA A 119 1.50 -20.94 7.97
N TRP A 120 0.21 -21.27 8.02
CA TRP A 120 -0.31 -22.33 8.86
C TRP A 120 -0.73 -23.55 8.04
N SER A 121 -0.22 -24.71 8.42
CA SER A 121 -0.41 -26.00 7.74
C SER A 121 -1.86 -26.52 7.73
N TRP A 122 -2.74 -25.97 8.55
CA TRP A 122 -4.18 -26.29 8.57
C TRP A 122 -5.03 -25.57 7.50
N LEU A 123 -4.44 -24.66 6.73
CA LEU A 123 -5.10 -23.88 5.66
C LEU A 123 -4.65 -24.28 4.24
N THR A 124 -3.76 -25.27 4.13
CA THR A 124 -3.27 -25.91 2.91
C THR A 124 -3.80 -27.32 2.80
#